data_AF-A0A2D5AYG0-F1
#
_entry.id   AF-A0A2D5AYG0-F1
#
_cell.length_a   1.000
_cell.length_b   1.000
_cell.length_c   1.000
_cell.angle_alpha   90.00
_cell.angle_beta   90.00
_cell.angle_gamma   90.00
#
_symmetry.space_group_name_H-M   'P 1'
#
loop_
_entity.id
_entity.type
_entity.pdbx_description
1 polymer ?
#
loop_
_entity_poly.entity_id
_entity_poly.type
_entity_poly.pdbx_seq_one_letter_code
_entity_poly.pdbx_strand_id
1 'polypeptide(L)'
;MKKFLPLGLAALLSVLLLASAQRPARARTPQDDLEGRVAELEEALAAEVKASKSTRKTLEEIRSYLESQAQSAEKLSATLDRAEDLGFTKGINFESRQVLLRGWHSALDAAQEGVPRSPRKARKGETPRPVGSRSGQR
;
A
#
# COMPACT_ATOMS: atom_id res chain seq x y z
N MET A 1 39.52 -16.85 -11.55
CA MET A 1 40.38 -16.98 -12.74
C MET A 1 40.44 -15.62 -13.45
N LYS A 2 41.53 -14.88 -13.30
CA LYS A 2 41.73 -13.53 -13.86
C LYS A 2 42.32 -13.68 -15.27
N LYS A 3 41.63 -13.21 -16.31
CA LYS A 3 42.14 -13.19 -17.69
C LYS A 3 42.60 -11.77 -18.03
N PHE A 4 43.87 -11.64 -18.38
CA PHE A 4 44.52 -10.43 -18.91
C PHE A 4 44.14 -10.27 -20.39
N LEU A 5 43.81 -9.04 -20.80
CA LEU A 5 43.60 -8.63 -22.19
C LEU A 5 44.66 -7.59 -22.58
N PRO A 6 45.21 -7.64 -23.82
CA PRO A 6 46.36 -6.84 -24.21
C PRO A 6 45.98 -5.40 -24.59
N LEU A 7 46.66 -4.44 -23.94
CA LEU A 7 46.80 -3.05 -24.39
C LEU A 7 47.60 -3.04 -25.69
N GLY A 8 47.00 -2.65 -26.82
CA GLY A 8 47.81 -2.45 -28.01
C GLY A 8 47.08 -2.22 -29.32
N LEU A 9 45.99 -1.44 -29.36
CA LEU A 9 45.40 -1.01 -30.64
C LEU A 9 44.47 0.22 -30.57
N ALA A 10 44.65 1.09 -29.57
CA ALA A 10 43.76 2.25 -29.36
C ALA A 10 44.32 3.61 -29.85
N ALA A 11 45.53 3.65 -30.42
CA ALA A 11 46.23 4.92 -30.68
C ALA A 11 45.98 5.55 -32.06
N LEU A 12 45.37 4.84 -33.01
CA LEU A 12 45.23 5.32 -34.41
C LEU A 12 43.82 5.80 -34.80
N LEU A 13 42.83 5.70 -33.89
CA LEU A 13 41.46 6.16 -34.11
C LEU A 13 41.15 7.54 -33.49
N SER A 14 42.15 8.22 -32.91
CA SER A 14 41.94 9.49 -32.19
C SER A 14 42.08 10.75 -33.04
N VAL A 15 42.60 10.65 -34.28
CA VAL A 15 42.89 11.84 -35.11
C VAL A 15 41.77 12.17 -36.10
N LEU A 16 40.90 11.21 -36.46
CA LEU A 16 39.79 11.46 -37.39
C LEU A 16 38.51 12.02 -36.75
N LEU A 17 38.42 12.10 -35.41
CA LEU A 17 37.27 12.69 -34.71
C LEU A 17 37.38 14.21 -34.49
N LEU A 18 38.47 14.86 -34.86
CA LEU A 18 38.67 16.29 -34.60
C LEU A 18 38.13 17.22 -35.69
N ALA A 19 37.66 16.69 -36.83
CA ALA A 19 37.24 17.49 -37.99
C ALA A 19 35.72 17.76 -38.09
N SER A 20 34.89 17.19 -37.21
CA SER A 20 33.42 17.37 -37.22
C SER A 20 32.86 18.29 -36.12
N ALA A 21 33.72 18.91 -35.29
CA ALA A 21 33.30 19.60 -34.07
C ALA A 21 32.99 21.10 -34.20
N GLN A 22 33.16 21.72 -35.38
CA GLN A 22 32.87 23.16 -35.56
C GLN A 22 31.60 23.40 -36.38
N ARG A 23 30.46 22.93 -35.88
CA ARG A 23 29.18 23.51 -36.29
C ARG A 23 29.07 24.88 -35.62
N PRO A 24 28.85 25.98 -36.37
CA PRO A 24 28.64 27.29 -35.77
C PRO A 24 27.42 27.21 -34.86
N ALA A 25 27.59 27.61 -33.60
CA ALA A 25 26.50 27.70 -32.64
C ALA A 25 25.46 28.68 -33.21
N ARG A 26 24.36 28.16 -33.74
CA ARG A 26 23.19 28.97 -34.10
C ARG A 26 22.72 29.66 -32.82
N ALA A 27 22.68 30.99 -32.83
CA ALA A 27 22.13 31.76 -31.72
C ALA A 27 20.69 31.31 -31.49
N ARG A 28 20.42 30.68 -30.34
CA ARG A 28 19.06 30.31 -29.94
C ARG A 28 18.25 31.58 -29.76
N THR A 29 17.10 31.66 -30.40
CA THR A 29 16.17 32.75 -30.15
C THR A 29 15.49 32.52 -28.79
N PRO A 30 15.03 33.57 -28.09
CA PRO A 30 14.23 33.41 -26.87
C PRO A 30 13.00 32.51 -27.06
N GLN A 31 12.48 32.42 -28.28
CA GLN A 31 11.36 31.56 -28.64
C GLN A 31 11.75 30.06 -28.64
N ASP A 32 12.93 29.71 -29.15
CA ASP A 32 13.44 28.33 -29.11
C ASP A 32 13.64 27.83 -27.66
N ASP A 33 13.97 28.73 -26.72
CA ASP A 33 14.10 28.39 -25.29
C ASP A 33 12.74 28.09 -24.64
N LEU A 34 11.69 28.85 -25.02
CA LEU A 34 10.34 28.63 -24.50
C LEU A 34 9.74 27.32 -25.00
N GLU A 35 9.88 27.02 -26.30
CA GLU A 35 9.39 25.77 -26.87
C GLU A 35 10.08 24.55 -26.24
N GLY A 36 11.39 24.64 -25.98
CA GLY A 36 12.13 23.61 -25.25
C GLY A 36 11.62 23.39 -23.83
N ARG A 37 11.37 24.46 -23.08
CA ARG A 37 10.81 24.38 -21.72
C ARG A 37 9.39 23.81 -21.69
N VAL A 38 8.56 24.14 -22.67
CA VAL A 38 7.20 23.59 -22.77
C VAL A 38 7.27 22.09 -23.00
N ALA A 39 8.11 21.62 -23.93
CA ALA A 39 8.28 20.19 -24.18
C ALA A 39 8.80 19.44 -22.93
N GLU A 40 9.76 20.02 -22.20
CA GLU A 40 10.27 19.45 -20.94
C GLU A 40 9.19 19.38 -19.86
N LEU A 41 8.38 20.44 -19.72
CA LEU A 41 7.28 20.49 -18.75
C LEU A 41 6.16 19.51 -19.11
N GLU A 42 5.84 19.35 -20.39
CA GLU A 42 4.85 18.37 -20.85
C GLU A 42 5.32 16.93 -20.58
N GLU A 43 6.60 16.63 -20.80
CA GLU A 43 7.18 15.33 -20.49
C GLU A 43 7.18 15.07 -18.97
N ALA A 44 7.60 16.06 -18.17
CA ALA A 44 7.58 15.97 -16.71
C ALA A 44 6.15 15.77 -16.17
N LEU A 45 5.16 16.50 -16.71
CA LEU A 45 3.77 16.35 -16.35
C LEU A 45 3.22 14.97 -16.71
N ALA A 46 3.55 14.47 -17.91
CA ALA A 46 3.14 13.13 -18.34
C ALA A 46 3.74 12.04 -17.42
N ALA A 47 5.00 12.19 -17.02
CA ALA A 47 5.66 11.30 -16.08
C ALA A 47 4.99 11.33 -14.69
N GLU A 48 4.69 12.51 -14.17
CA GLU A 48 4.03 12.68 -12.87
C GLU A 48 2.60 12.11 -12.87
N VAL A 49 1.83 12.34 -13.95
CA VAL A 49 0.49 11.73 -14.11
C VAL A 49 0.58 10.21 -14.11
N LYS A 50 1.59 9.64 -14.76
CA LYS A 50 1.82 8.19 -14.77
C LYS A 50 2.18 7.67 -13.36
N ALA A 51 3.07 8.35 -12.65
CA ALA A 51 3.44 8.01 -11.27
C ALA A 51 2.22 8.07 -10.35
N SER A 52 1.45 9.16 -10.40
CA SER A 52 0.23 9.34 -9.61
C SER A 52 -0.80 8.23 -9.86
N LYS A 53 -1.01 7.83 -11.12
CA LYS A 53 -1.90 6.69 -11.47
C LYS A 53 -1.41 5.38 -10.86
N SER A 54 -0.11 5.11 -10.92
CA SER A 54 0.48 3.91 -10.31
C SER A 54 0.29 3.90 -8.80
N THR A 55 0.57 5.01 -8.13
CA THR A 55 0.40 5.14 -6.68
C THR A 55 -1.06 4.93 -6.26
N ARG A 56 -2.01 5.52 -6.99
CA ARG A 56 -3.45 5.30 -6.73
C ARG A 56 -3.83 3.83 -6.84
N LYS A 57 -3.37 3.16 -7.90
CA LYS A 57 -3.62 1.72 -8.09
C LYS A 57 -3.07 0.90 -6.91
N THR A 58 -1.83 1.17 -6.50
CA THR A 58 -1.23 0.49 -5.34
C THR A 58 -2.01 0.75 -4.05
N LEU A 59 -2.49 1.99 -3.84
CA LEU A 59 -3.33 2.30 -2.67
C LEU A 59 -4.68 1.57 -2.70
N GLU A 60 -5.30 1.44 -3.87
CA GLU A 60 -6.54 0.66 -4.05
C GLU A 60 -6.32 -0.83 -3.75
N GLU A 61 -5.20 -1.40 -4.22
CA GLU A 61 -4.81 -2.79 -3.94
C GLU A 61 -4.58 -3.01 -2.43
N ILE A 62 -3.83 -2.11 -1.76
CA ILE A 62 -3.62 -2.16 -0.31
C ILE A 62 -4.94 -2.05 0.44
N ARG A 63 -5.81 -1.13 0.03
CA ARG A 63 -7.14 -0.97 0.65
C ARG A 63 -7.97 -2.25 0.52
N SER A 64 -8.03 -2.84 -0.67
CA SER A 64 -8.77 -4.09 -0.91
C SER A 64 -8.23 -5.25 -0.06
N TYR A 65 -6.90 -5.34 0.08
CA TYR A 65 -6.26 -6.30 0.96
C TYR A 65 -6.66 -6.11 2.42
N LEU A 66 -6.60 -4.88 2.94
CA LEU A 66 -6.99 -4.57 4.32
C LEU A 66 -8.49 -4.84 4.57
N GLU A 67 -9.36 -4.52 3.61
CA GLU A 67 -10.79 -4.84 3.70
C GLU A 67 -11.04 -6.36 3.77
N SER A 68 -10.30 -7.14 2.97
CA SER A 68 -10.38 -8.61 2.98
C SER A 68 -9.87 -9.22 4.29
N GLN A 69 -8.80 -8.64 4.85
CA GLN A 69 -8.24 -9.04 6.14
C GLN A 69 -9.22 -8.74 7.28
N ALA A 70 -9.85 -7.56 7.27
CA ALA A 70 -10.87 -7.17 8.24
C ALA A 70 -12.06 -8.15 8.22
N GLN A 71 -12.59 -8.47 7.05
CA GLN A 71 -13.69 -9.44 6.91
C GLN A 71 -13.30 -10.84 7.42
N SER A 72 -12.05 -11.26 7.21
CA SER A 72 -11.55 -12.55 7.70
C SER A 72 -11.45 -12.57 9.23
N ALA A 73 -10.97 -11.48 9.82
CA ALA A 73 -10.91 -11.30 11.28
C ALA A 73 -12.31 -11.30 11.91
N GLU A 74 -13.29 -10.61 11.30
CA GLU A 74 -14.69 -10.62 11.75
C GLU A 74 -15.30 -12.03 11.74
N LYS A 75 -15.09 -12.80 10.65
CA LYS A 75 -15.57 -14.19 10.55
C LYS A 75 -14.93 -15.09 11.60
N LEU A 76 -13.63 -14.92 11.85
CA LEU A 76 -12.93 -15.67 12.88
C LEU A 76 -13.48 -15.36 14.27
N SER A 77 -13.66 -14.07 14.61
CA SER A 77 -14.28 -13.66 15.88
C SER A 77 -15.64 -14.31 16.07
N ALA A 78 -16.53 -14.24 15.08
CA ALA A 78 -17.85 -14.85 15.15
C ALA A 78 -17.80 -16.39 15.31
N THR A 79 -16.78 -17.04 14.75
CA THR A 79 -16.56 -18.49 14.90
C THR A 79 -16.12 -18.83 16.31
N LEU A 80 -15.24 -18.02 16.92
CA LEU A 80 -14.80 -18.19 18.30
C LEU A 80 -15.97 -17.99 19.28
N ASP A 81 -16.77 -16.94 19.08
CA ASP A 81 -17.99 -16.69 19.88
C ASP A 81 -18.94 -17.90 19.82
N ARG A 82 -19.17 -18.43 18.60
CA ARG A 82 -20.01 -19.62 18.42
C ARG A 82 -19.41 -20.87 19.05
N ALA A 83 -18.08 -21.04 19.02
CA ALA A 83 -17.43 -22.16 19.68
C ALA A 83 -17.64 -22.09 21.20
N GLU A 84 -17.54 -20.90 21.79
CA GLU A 84 -17.83 -20.68 23.21
C GLU A 84 -19.29 -21.02 23.55
N ASP A 85 -20.26 -20.53 22.76
CA ASP A 85 -21.69 -20.83 22.92
C ASP A 85 -22.00 -22.33 22.88
N LEU A 86 -21.31 -23.07 21.99
CA LEU A 86 -21.43 -24.52 21.85
C LEU A 86 -20.74 -25.28 22.99
N GLY A 87 -20.16 -24.59 23.97
CA GLY A 87 -19.54 -25.20 25.13
C GLY A 87 -18.11 -25.64 24.87
N PHE A 88 -17.38 -25.01 23.93
CA PHE A 88 -15.93 -25.23 23.81
C PHE A 88 -15.23 -25.03 25.15
N THR A 89 -15.69 -24.09 25.97
CA THR A 89 -15.14 -23.86 27.31
C THR A 89 -15.61 -24.91 28.32
N LYS A 90 -16.67 -25.68 28.08
CA LYS A 90 -17.14 -26.69 29.05
C LYS A 90 -16.22 -27.93 29.05
N GLY A 91 -15.77 -28.38 30.22
CA GLY A 91 -15.02 -29.64 30.39
C GLY A 91 -13.84 -29.55 31.36
N ILE A 92 -13.02 -30.61 31.38
CA ILE A 92 -11.87 -30.78 32.30
C ILE A 92 -10.83 -29.63 32.13
N ASN A 93 -10.71 -29.09 30.92
CA ASN A 93 -9.73 -28.05 30.56
C ASN A 93 -10.38 -26.66 30.33
N PHE A 94 -11.34 -26.29 31.17
CA PHE A 94 -12.07 -25.01 31.03
C PHE A 94 -11.15 -23.79 31.04
N GLU A 95 -10.31 -23.66 32.07
CA GLU A 95 -9.48 -22.46 32.26
C GLU A 95 -8.49 -22.25 31.12
N SER A 96 -7.83 -23.32 30.64
CA SER A 96 -6.90 -23.23 29.52
C SER A 96 -7.59 -22.82 28.23
N ARG A 97 -8.81 -23.32 27.97
CA ARG A 97 -9.61 -22.91 26.81
C ARG A 97 -10.07 -21.45 26.91
N GLN A 98 -10.41 -20.96 28.10
CA GLN A 98 -10.71 -19.53 28.30
C GLN A 98 -9.49 -18.62 28.08
N VAL A 99 -8.31 -19.03 28.56
CA VAL A 99 -7.07 -18.28 28.30
C VAL A 99 -6.78 -18.22 26.81
N LEU A 100 -6.96 -19.34 26.10
CA LEU A 100 -6.82 -19.38 24.65
C LEU A 100 -7.78 -18.42 23.95
N LEU A 101 -9.08 -18.49 24.24
CA LEU A 101 -10.08 -17.59 23.65
C LEU A 101 -9.73 -16.11 23.90
N ARG A 102 -9.39 -15.75 25.14
CA ARG A 102 -8.97 -14.38 25.46
C ARG A 102 -7.75 -13.93 24.68
N GLY A 103 -6.74 -14.80 24.52
CA GLY A 103 -5.56 -14.52 23.71
C GLY A 103 -5.91 -14.28 22.24
N TRP A 104 -6.80 -15.10 21.68
CA TRP A 104 -7.29 -14.93 20.31
C TRP A 104 -8.08 -13.64 20.12
N HIS A 105 -9.01 -13.31 21.03
CA HIS A 105 -9.75 -12.04 20.98
C HIS A 105 -8.80 -10.84 21.08
N SER A 106 -7.84 -10.87 22.01
CA SER A 106 -6.85 -9.80 22.13
C SER A 106 -6.00 -9.63 20.87
N ALA A 107 -5.62 -10.74 20.20
CA ALA A 107 -4.89 -10.68 18.93
C ALA A 107 -5.77 -10.12 17.80
N LEU A 108 -7.05 -10.48 17.75
CA LEU A 108 -8.00 -9.93 16.77
C LEU A 108 -8.26 -8.44 17.00
N ASP A 109 -8.41 -8.01 18.25
CA ASP A 109 -8.58 -6.60 18.60
C ASP A 109 -7.36 -5.78 18.17
N ALA A 110 -6.14 -6.25 18.47
CA ALA A 110 -4.91 -5.62 18.02
C ALA A 110 -4.78 -5.59 16.49
N ALA A 111 -5.18 -6.67 15.80
CA ALA A 111 -5.15 -6.72 14.34
C ALA A 111 -6.19 -5.78 13.67
N GLN A 112 -7.26 -5.42 14.40
CA GLN A 112 -8.27 -4.46 13.94
C GLN A 112 -7.95 -3.02 14.32
N GLU A 113 -6.94 -2.78 15.16
CA GLU A 113 -6.52 -1.44 15.53
C GLU A 113 -5.95 -0.70 14.31
N GLY A 114 -6.50 0.47 14.01
CA GLY A 114 -6.08 1.28 12.86
C GLY A 114 -6.65 0.83 11.49
N VAL A 115 -7.38 -0.29 11.42
CA VAL A 115 -8.07 -0.67 10.19
C VAL A 115 -9.36 0.15 10.06
N PRO A 116 -9.61 0.82 8.92
CA PRO A 116 -10.85 1.55 8.70
C PRO A 116 -12.04 0.62 8.88
N ARG A 117 -12.85 0.86 9.92
CA ARG A 117 -14.11 0.12 10.09
C ARG A 117 -15.04 0.55 8.97
N SER A 118 -15.41 -0.40 8.10
CA SER A 118 -16.45 -0.14 7.11
C SER A 118 -17.70 0.30 7.87
N PRO A 119 -18.37 1.42 7.49
CA PRO A 119 -19.58 1.85 8.18
C PRO A 119 -20.56 0.69 8.14
N ARG A 120 -20.82 0.11 9.33
CA ARG A 120 -21.64 -1.09 9.48
C ARG A 120 -22.96 -0.80 8.76
N LYS A 121 -23.15 -1.40 7.59
CA LYS A 121 -24.33 -1.16 6.76
C LYS A 121 -25.51 -1.60 7.62
N ALA A 122 -26.26 -0.64 8.15
CA ALA A 122 -27.35 -0.92 9.08
C ALA A 122 -28.23 -1.99 8.45
N ARG A 123 -28.27 -3.17 9.07
CA ARG A 123 -29.12 -4.25 8.58
C ARG A 123 -30.55 -3.71 8.61
N LYS A 124 -31.15 -3.59 7.42
CA LYS A 124 -32.51 -3.10 7.25
C LYS A 124 -33.44 -4.07 7.99
N GLY A 125 -33.84 -3.72 9.21
CA GLY A 125 -34.67 -4.56 10.10
C GLY A 125 -34.11 -4.78 11.50
N GLU A 126 -32.86 -4.41 11.80
CA GLU A 126 -32.36 -4.44 13.17
C GLU A 126 -32.77 -3.15 13.87
N THR A 127 -33.90 -3.20 14.59
CA THR A 127 -34.37 -2.11 15.44
C THR A 127 -33.22 -1.78 16.40
N PRO A 128 -32.65 -0.56 16.38
CA PRO A 128 -31.55 -0.22 17.25
C PRO A 128 -32.01 -0.45 18.69
N ARG A 129 -31.37 -1.41 19.38
CA ARG A 129 -31.64 -1.59 20.81
C ARG A 129 -31.32 -0.24 21.46
N PRO A 130 -32.26 0.34 22.22
CA PRO A 130 -32.01 1.61 22.89
C PRO A 130 -30.75 1.42 23.73
N VAL A 131 -29.71 2.20 23.43
CA VAL A 131 -28.51 2.28 24.26
C VAL A 131 -29.02 2.72 25.62
N GLY A 132 -29.17 1.74 26.53
CA GLY A 132 -29.75 1.95 27.84
C GLY A 132 -29.02 3.12 28.47
N SER A 133 -29.73 4.23 28.64
CA SER A 133 -29.25 5.38 29.38
C SER A 133 -28.79 4.85 30.72
N ARG A 134 -27.46 4.85 30.92
CA ARG A 134 -26.82 4.55 32.20
C ARG A 134 -27.25 5.67 33.14
N SER A 135 -28.47 5.58 33.65
CA SER A 135 -28.98 6.46 34.69
C SER A 135 -28.13 6.18 35.91
N GLY A 136 -27.16 7.06 36.15
CA GLY A 136 -26.46 7.10 37.42
C GLY A 136 -27.49 7.29 38.52
N GLN A 137 -27.77 6.23 39.26
CA GLN A 137 -28.21 6.38 40.62
C GLN A 137 -26.94 6.52 41.46
N ARG A 138 -26.87 7.69 42.09
CA ARG A 138 -25.92 8.04 43.13
C ARG A 138 -26.22 7.25 44.40
#